data_AF-A0A1Y2Q9Y2-F1
#
_entry.id   AF-A0A1Y2Q9Y2-F1
#
_cell.length_a   1.000
_cell.length_b   1.000
_cell.length_c   1.000
_cell.angle_alpha   90.00
_cell.angle_beta   90.00
_cell.angle_gamma   90.00
#
_symmetry.space_group_name_H-M   'P 1'
#
loop_
_entity.id
_entity.type
_entity.pdbx_description
1 polymer ?
#
loop_
_entity_poly.entity_id
_entity_poly.type
_entity_poly.pdbx_seq_one_letter_code
_entity_poly.pdbx_strand_id
1 'polypeptide(L)'
;MNHLNEYLHLASYALDVVLIAAGFWMAATARQMQMRGAVGSTLRQVSIGAVVLGFAHLIETVLFEVFEVGTEANELVHRVIILIGFLFIANGLRQFARSLKSLLKVKAPQ
;
A
#
# COMPACT_ATOMS: atom_id res chain seq x y z
N MET A 1 -13.56 -10.58 -30.36
CA MET A 1 -13.25 -9.61 -29.28
C MET A 1 -13.18 -10.26 -27.90
N ASN A 2 -13.32 -11.59 -27.75
CA ASN A 2 -13.47 -12.22 -26.43
C ASN A 2 -12.13 -12.59 -25.77
N HIS A 3 -11.14 -13.06 -26.54
CA HIS A 3 -9.84 -13.46 -25.97
C HIS A 3 -9.02 -12.29 -25.44
N LEU A 4 -9.11 -11.11 -26.07
CA LEU A 4 -8.36 -9.94 -25.61
C LEU A 4 -8.80 -9.52 -24.20
N ASN A 5 -10.11 -9.50 -23.94
CA ASN A 5 -10.65 -9.17 -22.62
C ASN A 5 -10.22 -10.22 -21.59
N GLU A 6 -10.29 -11.50 -21.93
CA GLU A 6 -9.85 -12.59 -21.07
C GLU A 6 -8.37 -12.45 -20.64
N TYR A 7 -7.48 -12.08 -21.57
CA TYR A 7 -6.08 -11.80 -21.24
C TYR A 7 -5.90 -10.56 -20.36
N LEU A 8 -6.70 -9.51 -20.56
CA LEU A 8 -6.65 -8.30 -19.74
C LEU A 8 -7.09 -8.59 -18.30
N HIS A 9 -8.18 -9.34 -18.10
CA HIS A 9 -8.63 -9.76 -16.76
C HIS A 9 -7.58 -10.61 -16.05
N LEU A 10 -7.01 -11.60 -16.74
CA LEU A 10 -5.95 -12.44 -16.20
C LEU A 10 -4.72 -11.61 -15.80
N ALA A 11 -4.34 -10.64 -16.63
CA ALA A 11 -3.21 -9.76 -16.34
C ALA A 11 -3.47 -8.87 -15.11
N SER A 12 -4.66 -8.26 -15.00
CA SER A 12 -5.06 -7.47 -13.83
C SER A 12 -4.98 -8.29 -12.55
N TYR A 13 -5.58 -9.48 -12.55
CA TYR A 13 -5.55 -10.36 -11.38
C TYR A 13 -4.11 -10.77 -10.99
N ALA A 14 -3.27 -11.09 -11.97
CA ALA A 14 -1.86 -11.42 -11.72
C ALA A 14 -1.09 -10.22 -11.12
N LEU A 15 -1.33 -9.01 -11.64
CA LEU A 15 -0.72 -7.79 -11.13
C LEU A 15 -1.18 -7.48 -9.70
N ASP A 16 -2.44 -7.68 -9.37
CA ASP A 16 -2.98 -7.47 -8.02
C ASP A 16 -2.31 -8.41 -7.01
N VAL A 17 -2.13 -9.68 -7.37
CA VAL A 17 -1.42 -10.66 -6.55
C VAL A 17 0.04 -10.23 -6.32
N VAL A 18 0.71 -9.75 -7.38
CA VAL A 18 2.09 -9.25 -7.29
C VAL A 18 2.18 -8.00 -6.40
N LEU A 19 1.22 -7.07 -6.51
CA LEU A 19 1.15 -5.87 -5.68
C LEU A 19 0.96 -6.21 -4.20
N ILE A 20 0.07 -7.15 -3.90
CA ILE A 20 -0.13 -7.64 -2.53
C ILE A 20 1.13 -8.31 -2.01
N ALA A 21 1.76 -9.18 -2.79
CA ALA A 21 3.02 -9.82 -2.43
C ALA A 21 4.14 -8.80 -2.17
N ALA A 22 4.23 -7.76 -2.99
CA ALA A 22 5.17 -6.65 -2.79
C ALA A 22 4.88 -5.88 -1.50
N GLY A 23 3.60 -5.61 -1.18
CA GLY A 23 3.19 -5.01 0.09
C GLY A 23 3.60 -5.86 1.30
N PHE A 24 3.36 -7.18 1.24
CA PHE A 24 3.79 -8.11 2.29
C PHE A 24 5.32 -8.17 2.41
N TRP A 25 6.04 -8.18 1.28
CA TRP A 25 7.50 -8.12 1.25
C TRP A 25 7.99 -6.85 1.96
N MET A 26 7.45 -5.68 1.63
CA MET A 26 7.77 -4.42 2.31
C MET A 26 7.49 -4.48 3.81
N ALA A 27 6.39 -5.10 4.23
CA ALA A 27 6.06 -5.27 5.65
C ALA A 27 7.01 -6.25 6.36
N ALA A 28 7.42 -7.33 5.69
CA ALA A 28 8.40 -8.28 6.18
C ALA A 28 9.78 -7.65 6.31
N THR A 29 10.24 -6.91 5.29
CA THR A 29 11.50 -6.16 5.32
C THR A 29 11.51 -5.15 6.46
N ALA A 30 10.43 -4.39 6.65
CA ALA A 30 10.31 -3.43 7.75
C ALA A 30 10.39 -4.12 9.14
N ARG A 31 9.86 -5.35 9.28
CA ARG A 31 10.01 -6.15 10.50
C ARG A 31 11.43 -6.70 10.67
N GLN A 32 12.03 -7.24 9.61
CA GLN A 32 13.35 -7.87 9.63
C GLN A 32 14.48 -6.89 9.88
N MET A 33 14.34 -5.65 9.42
CA MET A 33 15.36 -4.62 9.61
C MET A 33 15.65 -4.26 11.08
N GLN A 34 14.92 -4.83 12.07
CA GLN A 34 15.14 -4.61 13.50
C GLN A 34 15.39 -3.13 13.85
N MET A 35 14.79 -2.21 13.07
CA MET A 35 14.88 -0.77 13.29
C MET A 35 14.07 -0.44 14.55
N ARG A 36 14.64 -0.74 15.71
CA ARG A 36 14.08 -0.40 17.00
C ARG A 36 14.17 1.12 17.14
N GLY A 37 13.02 1.78 17.28
CA GLY A 37 12.92 3.23 17.43
C GLY A 37 11.92 3.88 16.47
N ALA A 38 11.94 5.21 16.43
CA ALA A 38 10.96 6.00 15.68
C ALA A 38 10.96 5.68 14.17
N VAL A 39 12.12 5.36 13.58
CA VAL A 39 12.23 5.03 12.16
C VAL A 39 11.52 3.71 11.82
N GLY A 40 11.67 2.64 12.60
CA GLY A 40 10.99 1.38 12.30
C GLY A 40 9.47 1.47 12.47
N SER A 41 8.99 2.26 13.44
CA SER A 41 7.56 2.56 13.58
C SER A 41 6.99 3.24 12.33
N THR A 42 7.75 4.18 11.75
CA THR A 42 7.33 4.91 10.56
C THR A 42 7.32 4.02 9.32
N LEU A 43 8.36 3.19 9.14
CA LEU A 43 8.42 2.22 8.04
C LEU A 43 7.26 1.22 8.15
N ARG A 44 6.96 0.71 9.34
CA ARG A 44 5.81 -0.17 9.56
C ARG A 44 4.49 0.47 9.12
N GLN A 45 4.29 1.75 9.43
CA GLN A 45 3.09 2.48 9.03
C GLN A 45 2.99 2.65 7.51
N VAL A 46 4.11 2.95 6.85
CA VAL A 46 4.19 3.00 5.37
C VAL A 46 3.90 1.63 4.76
N SER A 47 4.49 0.56 5.30
CA SER A 47 4.25 -0.81 4.82
C SER A 47 2.79 -1.23 4.98
N ILE A 48 2.12 -0.86 6.08
CA ILE A 48 0.67 -1.10 6.24
C ILE A 48 -0.11 -0.39 5.13
N GLY A 49 0.22 0.87 4.83
CA GLY A 49 -0.42 1.60 3.74
C GLY A 49 -0.19 0.94 2.38
N ALA A 50 1.02 0.46 2.10
CA ALA A 50 1.32 -0.27 0.85
C ALA A 50 0.52 -1.58 0.72
N VAL A 51 0.38 -2.34 1.82
CA VAL A 51 -0.48 -3.54 1.85
C VAL A 51 -1.94 -3.19 1.58
N VAL A 52 -2.46 -2.15 2.22
CA VAL A 52 -3.83 -1.66 2.01
C VAL A 52 -4.06 -1.28 0.54
N LEU A 53 -3.10 -0.59 -0.10
CA LEU A 53 -3.18 -0.27 -1.52
C LEU A 53 -3.22 -1.52 -2.40
N GLY A 54 -2.39 -2.54 -2.12
CA GLY A 54 -2.44 -3.81 -2.85
C GLY A 54 -3.81 -4.49 -2.74
N PHE A 55 -4.39 -4.52 -1.54
CA PHE A 55 -5.73 -5.06 -1.34
C PHE A 55 -6.84 -4.24 -2.02
N ALA A 56 -6.67 -2.92 -2.17
CA ALA A 56 -7.66 -2.08 -2.84
C ALA A 56 -7.93 -2.51 -4.28
N HIS A 57 -6.89 -2.96 -5.00
CA HIS A 57 -7.00 -3.42 -6.38
C HIS A 57 -7.65 -4.81 -6.44
N LEU A 58 -7.21 -5.74 -5.59
CA LEU A 58 -7.84 -7.07 -5.51
C LEU A 58 -9.33 -6.98 -5.14
N ILE A 59 -9.69 -6.10 -4.20
CA ILE A 59 -11.09 -5.87 -3.82
C ILE A 59 -11.89 -5.31 -4.99
N GLU A 60 -11.34 -4.37 -5.76
CA GLU A 60 -11.99 -3.81 -6.95
C GLU A 60 -12.25 -4.89 -8.02
N THR A 61 -11.23 -5.70 -8.32
CA THR A 61 -11.34 -6.83 -9.26
C THR A 61 -12.41 -7.82 -8.79
N VAL A 62 -12.42 -8.19 -7.51
CA VAL A 62 -13.40 -9.13 -6.95
C VAL A 62 -14.82 -8.55 -6.89
N LEU A 63 -14.99 -7.30 -6.47
CA LEU A 63 -16.32 -6.65 -6.42
C LEU A 63 -16.93 -6.50 -7.81
N PHE A 64 -16.11 -6.23 -8.82
CA PHE A 64 -16.57 -6.13 -10.20
C PHE A 64 -16.88 -7.51 -10.81
N GLU A 65 -15.96 -8.47 -10.70
CA GLU A 65 -16.06 -9.75 -11.41
C GLU A 65 -16.93 -10.79 -10.69
N VAL A 66 -16.95 -10.79 -9.35
CA VAL A 66 -17.66 -11.82 -8.57
C VAL A 66 -19.02 -11.34 -8.08
N PHE A 67 -19.10 -10.06 -7.66
CA PHE A 67 -20.31 -9.50 -7.07
C PHE A 67 -21.12 -8.63 -8.05
N GLU A 68 -20.64 -8.47 -9.29
CA GLU A 68 -21.28 -7.68 -10.35
C GLU A 68 -21.72 -6.29 -9.88
N VAL A 69 -20.95 -5.69 -8.96
CA VAL A 69 -21.27 -4.36 -8.42
C VAL A 69 -21.16 -3.33 -9.54
N GLY A 70 -22.15 -2.45 -9.64
CA GLY A 70 -22.16 -1.37 -10.64
C GLY A 70 -20.86 -0.57 -10.62
N THR A 71 -20.35 -0.24 -11.81
CA THR A 71 -19.05 0.42 -12.02
C THR A 71 -18.87 1.65 -11.13
N GLU A 72 -19.88 2.51 -11.03
CA GLU A 72 -19.81 3.74 -10.22
C GLU A 72 -19.62 3.47 -8.72
N ALA A 73 -20.32 2.48 -8.18
CA ALA A 73 -20.21 2.09 -6.77
C ALA A 73 -18.86 1.42 -6.49
N ASN A 74 -18.40 0.56 -7.41
CA ASN A 74 -17.11 -0.12 -7.30
C ASN A 74 -15.95 0.89 -7.31
N GLU A 75 -15.96 1.82 -8.27
CA GLU A 75 -14.96 2.88 -8.35
C GLU A 75 -14.94 3.76 -7.09
N LEU A 76 -16.11 4.10 -6.54
CA LEU A 76 -16.19 4.90 -5.32
C LEU A 76 -15.56 4.16 -4.13
N VAL A 77 -15.89 2.88 -3.93
CA VAL A 77 -15.32 2.03 -2.87
C VAL A 77 -13.81 1.91 -3.05
N HIS A 78 -13.35 1.63 -4.26
CA HIS A 78 -11.92 1.54 -4.59
C HIS A 78 -11.18 2.83 -4.24
N ARG A 79 -11.69 4.00 -4.65
CA ARG A 79 -11.08 5.31 -4.34
C ARG A 79 -11.01 5.60 -2.84
N VAL A 80 -12.03 5.21 -2.07
CA VAL A 80 -12.03 5.37 -0.61
C VAL A 80 -10.95 4.51 0.03
N ILE A 81 -10.80 3.24 -0.37
CA ILE A 81 -9.76 2.34 0.16
C ILE A 81 -8.37 2.86 -0.22
N ILE A 82 -8.19 3.28 -1.47
CA ILE A 82 -6.93 3.89 -1.94
C ILE A 82 -6.57 5.13 -1.10
N LEU A 83 -7.54 6.02 -0.86
CA LEU A 83 -7.32 7.21 -0.05
C LEU A 83 -6.83 6.85 1.36
N ILE A 84 -7.43 5.85 1.99
CA ILE A 84 -6.98 5.35 3.30
C ILE A 84 -5.53 4.86 3.22
N GLY A 85 -5.18 4.06 2.20
CA GLY A 85 -3.80 3.60 1.96
C GLY A 85 -2.81 4.76 1.84
N PHE A 86 -3.14 5.79 1.07
CA PHE A 86 -2.32 7.00 0.94
C PHE A 86 -2.16 7.76 2.26
N LEU A 87 -3.22 7.86 3.07
CA LEU A 87 -3.13 8.51 4.39
C LEU A 87 -2.17 7.78 5.33
N PHE A 88 -2.15 6.44 5.31
CA PHE A 88 -1.17 5.66 6.07
C PHE A 88 0.26 5.95 5.62
N ILE A 89 0.51 5.94 4.31
CA ILE A 89 1.84 6.23 3.74
C ILE A 89 2.27 7.67 4.08
N ALA A 90 1.41 8.67 3.83
CA ALA A 90 1.71 10.07 4.07
C ALA A 90 2.03 10.34 5.54
N ASN A 91 1.26 9.76 6.46
CA ASN A 91 1.51 9.89 7.90
C ASN A 91 2.82 9.20 8.32
N GLY A 92 3.09 8.00 7.79
CA GLY A 92 4.35 7.29 8.02
C GLY A 92 5.56 8.09 7.55
N LEU A 93 5.51 8.62 6.31
CA LEU A 93 6.57 9.47 5.75
C LEU A 93 6.76 10.78 6.54
N ARG A 94 5.67 11.42 6.96
CA ARG A 94 5.73 12.64 7.79
C ARG A 94 6.40 12.36 9.14
N GLN A 95 6.11 11.23 9.77
CA GLN A 95 6.74 10.84 11.03
C GLN A 95 8.21 10.41 10.82
N PHE A 96 8.53 9.78 9.68
CA PHE A 96 9.91 9.48 9.28
C PHE A 96 10.74 10.76 9.14
N ALA A 97 10.24 11.74 8.39
CA ALA A 97 10.93 13.02 8.18
C ALA A 97 11.20 13.77 9.50
N ARG A 98 10.25 13.74 10.44
CA ARG A 98 10.43 14.31 11.79
C ARG A 98 11.52 13.60 12.58
N SER A 99 11.51 12.27 12.55
CA SER A 99 12.48 11.43 13.26
C SER A 99 13.90 11.61 12.70
N LEU A 100 14.02 11.70 11.38
CA LEU A 100 15.29 11.96 10.72
C LEU A 100 15.84 13.35 11.09
N LYS A 101 14.99 14.38 11.08
CA LYS A 101 15.38 15.75 11.47
C LYS A 101 15.89 15.81 12.91
N SER A 102 15.28 15.08 13.85
CA SER A 102 15.79 15.03 15.24
C SER A 102 17.16 14.37 15.32
N LEU A 103 17.39 13.27 14.59
CA LEU A 103 18.68 12.58 14.60
C LEU A 103 19.81 13.43 14.01
N LEU A 104 19.53 14.20 12.96
CA LEU A 104 20.51 15.09 12.34
C LEU A 104 20.87 16.28 13.25
N LYS A 105 19.90 16.85 13.99
CA LYS A 105 20.16 17.94 14.94
C LYS A 105 21.05 17.51 16.12
N VAL A 106 20.92 16.27 16.58
CA VAL A 106 21.72 15.72 17.70
C VAL A 106 23.19 15.53 17.32
N LYS A 107 23.50 15.38 16.02
CA LYS A 107 24.85 15.08 15.54
C LYS A 107 25.69 16.31 15.19
N ALA A 108 25.16 17.53 15.31
CA ALA A 108 25.92 18.75 15.09
C ALA A 108 26.80 19.03 16.32
N PRO A 109 28.15 19.01 16.22
CA PRO A 109 29.02 19.44 17.31
C PRO A 109 28.77 20.93 17.57
N GLN A 110 28.63 21.30 18.84
CA GLN A 110 28.74 22.69 19.28
C GLN A 110 30.20 23.14 19.20
#